data_AF-A0A227ITN9-F1
#
_entry.id   AF-A0A227ITN9-F1
#
_cell.length_a   1.000
_cell.length_b   1.000
_cell.length_c   1.000
_cell.angle_alpha   90.00
_cell.angle_beta   90.00
_cell.angle_gamma   90.00
#
_symmetry.space_group_name_H-M   'P 1'
#
loop_
_entity.id
_entity.type
_entity.pdbx_description
1 polymer ?
#
loop_
_entity_poly.entity_id
_entity_poly.type
_entity_poly.pdbx_seq_one_letter_code
_entity_poly.pdbx_strand_id
1 'polypeptide(L)'
;LGPRTRGGTKPVTTGFYEAIKNSDIHIVDSFWADNDKELQRNLVQRVIDMGNIDYIVGSAVAIEAAISELRSADKTHDIGLV
;
A
#
# COMPACT_ATOMS: atom_id res chain seq x y z
N LEU A 1 4.29 -3.20 0.62
CA LEU A 1 5.55 -3.43 1.39
C LEU A 1 5.37 -4.69 2.26
N GLY A 2 6.35 -5.60 2.32
CA GLY A 2 6.28 -6.84 3.12
C GLY A 2 6.68 -6.65 4.60
N PRO A 3 6.86 -7.70 5.42
CA PRO A 3 7.23 -7.57 6.83
C PRO A 3 8.64 -7.01 7.08
N ARG A 4 8.78 -6.22 8.15
CA ARG A 4 9.97 -5.43 8.50
C ARG A 4 11.23 -6.27 8.83
N THR A 5 11.06 -7.56 9.14
CA THR A 5 12.11 -8.47 9.66
C THR A 5 12.57 -9.57 8.70
N ARG A 6 11.97 -9.72 7.51
CA ARG A 6 12.49 -10.65 6.48
C ARG A 6 13.33 -9.89 5.45
N GLY A 7 14.59 -10.29 5.26
CA GLY A 7 15.65 -9.54 4.57
C GLY A 7 15.39 -8.99 3.15
N GLY A 8 14.27 -9.33 2.51
CA GLY A 8 13.88 -8.84 1.17
C GLY A 8 13.10 -7.51 1.14
N THR A 9 12.69 -6.96 2.28
CA THR A 9 11.91 -5.69 2.32
C THR A 9 12.74 -4.42 2.19
N LYS A 10 14.00 -4.44 2.64
CA LYS A 10 14.90 -3.29 2.49
C LYS A 10 15.21 -2.97 1.01
N PRO A 11 15.57 -3.92 0.14
CA PRO A 11 15.90 -3.63 -1.27
C PRO A 11 14.73 -3.05 -2.07
N VAL A 12 13.52 -3.62 -1.92
CA VAL A 12 12.32 -3.16 -2.65
C VAL A 12 11.96 -1.73 -2.26
N THR A 13 12.03 -1.44 -0.96
CA THR A 13 11.74 -0.10 -0.44
C THR A 13 12.76 0.89 -0.96
N THR A 14 14.06 0.62 -0.82
CA THR A 14 15.11 1.51 -1.32
C THR A 14 15.02 1.72 -2.83
N GLY A 15 14.76 0.67 -3.61
CA GLY A 15 14.56 0.77 -5.05
C GLY A 15 13.36 1.65 -5.41
N PHE A 16 12.25 1.51 -4.69
CA PHE A 16 11.06 2.35 -4.87
C PHE A 16 11.36 3.82 -4.55
N TYR A 17 11.96 4.11 -3.39
CA TYR A 17 12.32 5.48 -3.00
C TYR A 17 13.27 6.15 -3.99
N GLU A 18 14.29 5.42 -4.48
CA GLU A 18 15.21 5.96 -5.49
C GLU A 18 14.51 6.19 -6.84
N ALA A 19 13.58 5.31 -7.25
CA ALA A 19 12.84 5.46 -8.50
C ALA A 19 11.92 6.70 -8.51
N ILE A 20 11.36 7.08 -7.37
CA ILE A 20 10.44 8.23 -7.26
C ILE A 20 11.12 9.53 -6.81
N LYS A 21 12.42 9.51 -6.51
CA LYS A 21 13.14 10.62 -5.85
C LYS A 21 13.06 11.97 -6.58
N ASN A 22 12.92 11.93 -7.90
CA ASN A 22 12.84 13.12 -8.77
C ASN A 22 11.49 13.19 -9.51
N SER A 23 10.42 12.64 -8.93
CA SER A 23 9.07 12.76 -9.45
C SER A 23 8.20 13.59 -8.52
N ASP A 24 7.02 13.98 -9.00
CA ASP A 24 6.01 14.68 -8.20
C ASP A 24 5.23 13.73 -7.27
N ILE A 25 5.70 12.48 -7.10
CA ILE A 25 5.06 11.49 -6.22
C ILE A 25 5.40 11.81 -4.77
N HIS A 26 4.37 12.01 -3.96
CA HIS A 26 4.50 12.23 -2.52
C HIS A 26 4.04 11.01 -1.72
N ILE A 27 4.93 10.44 -0.89
CA ILE A 27 4.54 9.37 0.03
C ILE A 27 3.81 9.99 1.21
N VAL A 28 2.48 9.78 1.26
CA VAL A 28 1.63 10.26 2.36
C VAL A 28 1.92 9.52 3.66
N ASP A 29 2.00 8.19 3.59
CA ASP A 29 2.29 7.34 4.75
C ASP A 29 2.88 5.99 4.34
N SER A 30 3.57 5.32 5.26
CA SER A 30 4.18 3.99 5.02
C SER A 30 3.87 3.01 6.15
N PHE A 31 2.98 2.05 5.87
CA PHE A 31 2.57 1.02 6.83
C PHE A 31 3.24 -0.33 6.57
N TRP A 32 3.46 -1.07 7.66
CA TRP A 32 4.18 -2.34 7.67
C TRP A 32 3.42 -3.36 8.52
N ALA A 33 3.11 -4.51 7.93
CA ALA A 33 2.56 -5.66 8.63
C ALA A 33 3.07 -6.96 7.99
N ASP A 34 2.84 -8.09 8.66
CA ASP A 34 3.04 -9.39 8.04
C ASP A 34 2.13 -9.56 6.82
N ASN A 35 2.51 -10.48 5.92
CA ASN A 35 1.70 -10.84 4.74
C ASN A 35 0.49 -11.70 5.14
N ASP A 36 -0.20 -11.29 6.20
CA ASP A 36 -1.46 -11.85 6.65
C ASP A 36 -2.61 -11.04 6.06
N LYS A 37 -3.63 -11.73 5.53
CA LYS A 37 -4.72 -11.09 4.79
C LYS A 37 -5.55 -10.14 5.67
N GLU A 38 -5.78 -10.49 6.94
CA GLU A 38 -6.56 -9.65 7.86
C GLU A 38 -5.76 -8.43 8.29
N LEU A 39 -4.46 -8.60 8.57
CA LEU A 39 -3.59 -7.47 8.89
C LEU A 39 -3.50 -6.48 7.73
N GLN A 40 -3.34 -6.98 6.49
CA GLN A 40 -3.30 -6.12 5.30
C GLN A 40 -4.65 -5.43 5.06
N ARG A 41 -5.77 -6.11 5.29
CA ARG A 41 -7.11 -5.49 5.20
C ARG A 41 -7.24 -4.30 6.15
N ASN A 42 -6.83 -4.46 7.40
CA ASN A 42 -6.92 -3.39 8.41
C ASN A 42 -6.08 -2.17 8.00
N LEU A 43 -4.90 -2.39 7.40
CA LEU A 43 -4.07 -1.30 6.89
C LEU A 43 -4.73 -0.57 5.71
N VAL A 44 -5.31 -1.33 4.78
CA VAL A 44 -6.02 -0.77 3.63
C VAL A 44 -7.22 0.07 4.07
N GLN A 45 -8.04 -0.42 5.00
CA GLN A 45 -9.20 0.33 5.51
C GLN A 45 -8.74 1.66 6.12
N ARG A 46 -7.69 1.63 6.94
CA ARG A 46 -7.10 2.85 7.51
C ARG A 46 -6.65 3.84 6.44
N VAL A 47 -6.04 3.37 5.35
CA VAL A 47 -5.64 4.23 4.22
C VAL A 47 -6.87 4.81 3.55
N ILE A 48 -7.89 4.00 3.25
CA ILE A 48 -9.15 4.47 2.65
C ILE A 48 -9.82 5.57 3.50
N ASP A 49 -9.77 5.44 4.82
CA ASP A 49 -10.34 6.39 5.78
C ASP A 49 -9.59 7.72 5.86
N MET A 50 -8.28 7.74 5.58
CA MET A 50 -7.51 8.99 5.52
C MET A 50 -7.97 9.88 4.36
N GLY A 51 -8.48 9.28 3.28
CA GLY A 51 -9.22 9.98 2.21
C GLY A 51 -8.40 10.91 1.31
N ASN A 52 -7.07 10.97 1.49
CA ASN A 52 -6.15 11.85 0.77
C ASN A 52 -5.06 11.08 0.01
N ILE A 53 -5.42 9.96 -0.61
CA ILE A 53 -4.46 9.11 -1.35
C ILE A 53 -5.03 8.75 -2.72
N ASP A 54 -4.17 8.87 -3.74
CA ASP A 54 -4.50 8.51 -5.12
C ASP A 54 -4.06 7.08 -5.47
N TYR A 55 -3.04 6.54 -4.79
CA TYR A 55 -2.47 5.21 -5.08
C TYR A 55 -2.06 4.43 -3.82
N ILE A 56 -2.30 3.11 -3.82
CA ILE A 56 -1.78 2.17 -2.82
C ILE A 56 -0.72 1.29 -3.47
N VAL A 57 0.51 1.37 -2.95
CA VAL A 57 1.65 0.54 -3.40
C VAL A 57 1.89 -0.62 -2.43
N GLY A 58 1.66 -1.85 -2.88
CA GLY A 58 1.45 -3.00 -2.00
C GLY A 58 2.29 -4.24 -2.30
N SER A 59 2.26 -5.23 -1.41
CA SER A 59 2.55 -6.61 -1.83
C SER A 59 1.30 -7.20 -2.50
N ALA A 60 1.43 -8.32 -3.22
CA ALA A 60 0.28 -8.95 -3.87
C ALA A 60 -0.90 -9.21 -2.90
N VAL A 61 -0.61 -9.64 -1.66
CA VAL A 61 -1.64 -9.86 -0.62
C VAL A 61 -2.31 -8.55 -0.20
N ALA A 62 -1.54 -7.45 -0.11
CA ALA A 62 -2.08 -6.14 0.20
C ALA A 62 -3.00 -5.63 -0.91
N ILE A 63 -2.61 -5.83 -2.18
CA ILE A 63 -3.40 -5.43 -3.34
C ILE A 63 -4.70 -6.25 -3.44
N GLU A 64 -4.64 -7.56 -3.19
CA GLU A 64 -5.86 -8.40 -3.16
C GLU A 64 -6.85 -7.94 -2.08
N ALA A 65 -6.35 -7.59 -0.88
CA ALA A 65 -7.18 -6.99 0.16
C ALA A 65 -7.73 -5.63 -0.29
N ALA A 66 -6.90 -4.77 -0.89
CA ALA A 66 -7.29 -3.45 -1.38
C ALA A 66 -8.41 -3.49 -2.42
N ILE A 67 -8.37 -4.43 -3.37
CA ILE A 67 -9.45 -4.61 -4.35
C ILE A 67 -10.80 -4.86 -3.65
N SER A 68 -10.79 -5.69 -2.61
CA SER A 68 -12.01 -6.04 -1.88
C SER A 68 -12.57 -4.86 -1.08
N GLU A 69 -11.68 -4.12 -0.39
CA GLU A 69 -12.08 -2.99 0.46
C GLU A 69 -12.48 -1.77 -0.36
N LEU A 70 -11.75 -1.43 -1.43
CA LEU A 70 -12.11 -0.32 -2.32
C LEU A 70 -13.46 -0.53 -3.00
N ARG A 71 -13.78 -1.77 -3.38
CA ARG A 71 -15.11 -2.11 -3.89
C ARG A 71 -16.19 -1.95 -2.83
N SER A 72 -15.90 -2.31 -1.58
CA SER A 72 -16.85 -2.20 -0.48
C SER A 72 -17.08 -0.74 -0.06
N ALA A 73 -16.08 0.12 -0.24
CA ALA A 73 -16.13 1.55 0.05
C ALA A 73 -16.54 2.42 -1.17
N ASP A 74 -16.88 1.81 -2.30
CA ASP A 74 -17.19 2.48 -3.58
C ASP A 74 -16.08 3.40 -4.13
N LYS A 75 -14.81 3.14 -3.73
CA LYS A 75 -13.61 3.92 -4.12
C LYS A 75 -12.78 3.25 -5.21
N THR A 76 -13.34 2.29 -5.93
CA THR A 76 -12.60 1.47 -6.91
C THR A 76 -12.00 2.32 -8.04
N HIS A 77 -12.65 3.45 -8.37
CA HIS A 77 -12.19 4.36 -9.42
C HIS A 77 -11.39 5.56 -8.88
N ASP A 78 -11.36 5.73 -7.56
CA ASP A 78 -10.72 6.88 -6.91
C ASP A 78 -9.28 6.59 -6.52
N ILE A 79 -8.98 5.33 -6.20
CA ILE A 79 -7.67 4.90 -5.68
C ILE A 79 -7.08 3.82 -6.58
N GLY A 80 -5.94 4.11 -7.20
CA GLY A 80 -5.17 3.17 -8.01
C GLY A 80 -4.38 2.16 -7.17
N LEU A 81 -4.13 0.98 -7.73
CA LEU A 81 -3.42 -0.12 -7.06
C LEU A 81 -2.15 -0.48 -7.86
N VAL A 82 -1.00 -0.53 -7.18
CA VAL A 82 0.33 -0.78 -7.79
C VAL A 82 1.13 -1.82 -7.00
#